data_AF-A0A9D0Z0X4-F1
#
_entry.id   AF-A0A9D0Z0X4-F1
#
_cell.length_a   1.000
_cell.length_b   1.000
_cell.length_c   1.000
_cell.angle_alpha   90.00
_cell.angle_beta   90.00
_cell.angle_gamma   90.00
#
_symmetry.space_group_name_H-M   'P 1'
#
loop_
_entity.id
_entity.type
_entity.pdbx_description
1 polymer ?
#
loop_
_entity_poly.entity_id
_entity_poly.type
_entity_poly.pdbx_seq_one_letter_code
_entity_poly.pdbx_strand_id
1 'polypeptide(L)'
;MALPGTPGQRISDLCNGNHITQKELAEKIGVSASQLSRIVSGETRTVSSDILIGVAKEFKVSTDYILGLSTVSVRKSYDISELGLSEGAVRGLVTGAVDVQILNRLLEHRNFPKLIDLIRIYFQDTAAKGITARNQLIEMATASLSDLMKEHPEHRAEAKQDLQLLNAQKIGEHEAEIEKIKNVFLAILRDIKKDIDNGEQPGEAVTAAMFQAMRDALAEQKQKP
;
A
#
# COMPACT_ATOMS: atom_id res chain seq x y z
N MET A 1 7.23 -27.19 -14.74
CA MET A 1 6.02 -27.62 -14.00
C MET A 1 6.46 -28.38 -12.77
N ALA A 2 6.20 -27.89 -11.57
CA ALA A 2 6.60 -28.56 -10.33
C ALA A 2 5.63 -29.73 -10.06
N LEU A 3 6.11 -30.97 -10.22
CA LEU A 3 5.34 -32.20 -9.99
C LEU A 3 4.87 -32.29 -8.52
N PRO A 4 3.69 -32.87 -8.22
CA PRO A 4 3.36 -33.27 -6.86
C PRO A 4 4.43 -34.26 -6.38
N GLY A 5 5.01 -34.00 -5.20
CA GLY A 5 6.14 -34.77 -4.71
C GLY A 5 6.20 -34.75 -3.19
N THR A 6 6.76 -35.81 -2.63
CA THR A 6 7.05 -35.89 -1.19
C THR A 6 8.04 -34.79 -0.78
N PRO A 7 8.11 -34.42 0.51
CA PRO A 7 9.10 -33.47 0.99
C PRO A 7 10.54 -33.82 0.59
N GLY A 8 10.88 -35.12 0.57
CA GLY A 8 12.19 -35.59 0.11
C GLY A 8 12.46 -35.26 -1.36
N GLN A 9 11.48 -35.48 -2.24
CA GLN A 9 11.61 -35.13 -3.67
C GLN A 9 11.75 -33.62 -3.86
N ARG A 10 10.97 -32.81 -3.13
CA ARG A 10 11.08 -31.34 -3.17
C ARG A 10 12.46 -30.84 -2.74
N ILE A 11 13.00 -31.41 -1.66
CA ILE A 11 14.35 -31.07 -1.18
C ILE A 11 15.39 -31.47 -2.23
N SER A 12 15.24 -32.64 -2.85
CA SER A 12 16.15 -33.08 -3.92
C SER A 12 16.10 -32.15 -5.14
N ASP A 13 14.90 -31.75 -5.57
CA ASP A 13 14.71 -30.83 -6.68
C ASP A 13 15.35 -29.47 -6.39
N LEU A 14 15.23 -28.98 -5.15
CA LEU A 14 15.84 -27.72 -4.71
C LEU A 14 17.37 -27.80 -4.69
N CYS A 15 17.94 -28.90 -4.21
CA CYS A 15 19.40 -29.15 -4.29
C CYS A 15 19.88 -29.13 -5.74
N ASN A 16 19.20 -29.87 -6.62
CA ASN A 16 19.55 -29.97 -8.03
C ASN A 16 19.43 -28.62 -8.75
N GLY A 17 18.34 -27.88 -8.50
CA GLY A 17 18.09 -26.58 -9.12
C GLY A 17 19.02 -25.45 -8.66
N ASN A 18 19.62 -25.57 -7.46
CA ASN A 18 20.57 -24.59 -6.93
C ASN A 18 22.03 -25.05 -7.02
N HIS A 19 22.30 -26.18 -7.68
CA HIS A 19 23.65 -26.76 -7.82
C HIS A 19 24.38 -26.98 -6.48
N ILE A 20 23.64 -27.36 -5.43
CA ILE A 20 24.23 -27.74 -4.14
C ILE A 20 23.99 -29.22 -3.85
N THR A 21 24.96 -29.85 -3.21
CA THR A 21 24.84 -31.23 -2.76
C THR A 21 24.00 -31.32 -1.48
N GLN A 22 23.40 -32.49 -1.22
CA GLN A 22 22.69 -32.74 0.03
C GLN A 22 23.60 -32.58 1.26
N LYS A 23 24.89 -32.91 1.12
CA LYS A 23 25.86 -32.74 2.20
C LYS A 23 26.08 -31.27 2.54
N GLU A 24 26.27 -30.42 1.53
CA GLU A 24 26.40 -28.97 1.73
C GLU A 24 25.13 -28.36 2.33
N LEU A 25 23.95 -28.80 1.87
CA LEU A 25 22.68 -28.36 2.47
C LEU A 25 22.61 -28.75 3.95
N ALA A 26 22.99 -29.99 4.29
CA ALA A 26 22.99 -30.48 5.66
C ALA A 26 23.92 -29.67 6.57
N GLU A 27 25.12 -29.34 6.09
CA GLU A 27 26.07 -28.46 6.78
C GLU A 27 25.50 -27.06 7.00
N LYS A 28 24.87 -26.46 6.00
CA LYS A 28 24.28 -25.11 6.10
C LYS A 28 23.09 -25.03 7.06
N ILE A 29 22.25 -26.05 7.10
CA ILE A 29 21.08 -26.08 8.00
C ILE A 29 21.41 -26.68 9.39
N GLY A 30 22.66 -27.10 9.61
CA GLY A 30 23.13 -27.61 10.91
C GLY A 30 22.60 -29.00 11.26
N VAL A 31 22.38 -29.88 10.28
CA VAL A 31 21.92 -31.26 10.51
C VAL A 31 22.89 -32.28 9.91
N SER A 32 22.78 -33.54 10.33
CA SER A 32 23.64 -34.59 9.77
C SER A 32 23.24 -34.92 8.32
N ALA A 33 24.24 -35.14 7.46
CA ALA A 33 24.01 -35.56 6.08
C ALA A 33 23.22 -36.88 5.98
N SER A 34 23.38 -37.78 6.96
CA SER A 34 22.61 -39.03 7.02
C SER A 34 21.12 -38.77 7.26
N GLN A 35 20.75 -37.87 8.18
CA GLN A 35 19.35 -37.52 8.43
C GLN A 35 18.69 -36.93 7.18
N LEU A 36 19.38 -36.02 6.50
CA LEU A 36 18.85 -35.41 5.29
C LEU A 36 18.73 -36.42 4.14
N SER A 37 19.71 -37.32 4.00
CA SER A 37 19.70 -38.38 2.99
C SER A 37 18.53 -39.35 3.17
N ARG A 38 18.21 -39.76 4.41
CA ARG A 38 17.05 -40.63 4.70
C ARG A 38 15.70 -39.99 4.36
N ILE A 39 15.60 -38.67 4.51
CA ILE A 39 14.40 -37.92 4.13
C ILE A 39 14.28 -37.86 2.60
N VAL A 40 15.37 -37.55 1.91
CA VAL A 40 15.37 -37.44 0.43
C VAL A 40 15.13 -38.79 -0.25
N SER A 41 15.67 -39.88 0.30
CA SER A 41 15.44 -41.24 -0.21
C SER A 41 14.03 -41.78 0.08
N GLY A 42 13.26 -41.10 0.93
CA GLY A 42 11.93 -41.53 1.36
C GLY A 42 11.93 -42.63 2.43
N GLU A 43 13.09 -43.01 2.95
CA GLU A 43 13.23 -43.94 4.09
C GLU A 43 12.58 -43.34 5.35
N THR A 44 12.71 -42.03 5.54
CA THR A 44 12.00 -41.26 6.57
C THR A 44 10.92 -40.39 5.93
N ARG A 45 9.66 -40.69 6.23
CA ARG A 45 8.49 -39.94 5.71
C ARG A 45 8.20 -38.63 6.43
N THR A 46 8.78 -38.43 7.61
CA THR A 46 8.55 -37.25 8.46
C THR A 46 9.73 -36.28 8.36
N VAL A 47 9.44 -34.98 8.26
CA VAL A 47 10.44 -33.91 8.30
C VAL A 47 10.29 -33.18 9.63
N SER A 48 11.38 -33.02 10.39
CA SER A 48 11.34 -32.24 11.62
C SER A 48 11.17 -30.74 11.34
N SER A 49 10.60 -30.01 12.29
CA SER A 49 10.39 -28.56 12.15
C SER A 49 11.70 -27.81 11.89
N ASP A 50 12.81 -28.20 12.54
CA ASP A 50 14.12 -27.56 12.35
C ASP A 50 14.65 -27.74 10.93
N ILE A 51 14.52 -28.94 10.36
CA ILE A 51 14.92 -29.21 8.97
C ILE A 51 14.02 -28.42 8.02
N LEU A 52 12.71 -28.41 8.25
CA LEU A 52 11.76 -27.69 7.43
C LEU A 52 12.04 -26.18 7.41
N ILE A 53 12.32 -25.59 8.58
CA ILE A 53 12.71 -24.18 8.73
C ILE A 53 14.05 -23.91 8.05
N GLY A 54 15.04 -24.79 8.24
CA GLY A 54 16.38 -24.67 7.65
C GLY A 54 16.33 -24.66 6.13
N VAL A 55 15.67 -25.65 5.53
CA VAL A 55 15.49 -25.76 4.07
C VAL A 55 14.72 -24.56 3.51
N ALA A 56 13.64 -24.14 4.17
CA ALA A 56 12.85 -22.98 3.74
C ALA A 56 13.67 -21.67 3.76
N LYS A 57 14.55 -21.50 4.77
CA LYS A 57 15.42 -20.33 4.88
C LYS A 57 16.58 -20.34 3.89
N GLU A 58 17.18 -21.51 3.65
CA GLU A 58 18.31 -21.67 2.73
C GLU A 58 17.88 -21.41 1.29
N PHE A 59 16.83 -22.08 0.83
CA PHE A 59 16.36 -21.97 -0.55
C PHE A 59 15.35 -20.85 -0.79
N LYS A 60 15.02 -20.06 0.25
CA LYS A 60 14.01 -18.99 0.18
C LYS A 60 12.68 -19.48 -0.40
N VAL A 61 12.21 -20.64 0.04
CA VAL A 61 10.93 -21.25 -0.35
C VAL A 61 9.94 -21.25 0.83
N SER A 62 8.65 -21.48 0.59
CA SER A 62 7.68 -21.67 1.68
C SER A 62 7.70 -23.10 2.21
N THR A 63 7.30 -23.30 3.46
CA THR A 63 7.07 -24.63 4.02
C THR A 63 6.01 -25.39 3.25
N ASP A 64 4.98 -24.68 2.76
CA ASP A 64 3.90 -25.24 1.95
C ASP A 64 4.41 -25.83 0.64
N TYR A 65 5.43 -25.22 0.02
CA TYR A 65 6.06 -25.77 -1.18
C TYR A 65 6.83 -27.06 -0.86
N ILE A 66 7.62 -27.06 0.21
CA ILE A 66 8.39 -28.23 0.65
C ILE A 66 7.44 -29.38 1.01
N LEU A 67 6.33 -29.09 1.68
CA LEU A 67 5.32 -30.07 2.08
C LEU A 67 4.39 -30.51 0.93
N GLY A 68 4.57 -29.98 -0.27
CA GLY A 68 3.75 -30.33 -1.43
C GLY A 68 2.33 -29.74 -1.43
N LEU A 69 2.03 -28.81 -0.51
CA LEU A 69 0.77 -28.06 -0.43
C LEU A 69 0.70 -26.93 -1.47
N SER A 70 1.85 -26.49 -1.99
CA SER A 70 1.96 -25.49 -3.05
C SER A 70 2.89 -25.96 -4.17
N THR A 71 2.56 -25.62 -5.41
CA THR A 71 3.43 -25.84 -6.59
C THR A 71 4.35 -24.66 -6.87
N VAL A 72 4.20 -23.57 -6.12
CA VAL A 72 5.01 -22.36 -6.27
C VAL A 72 6.27 -22.48 -5.40
N SER A 73 7.42 -22.65 -6.05
CA SER A 73 8.73 -22.77 -5.37
C SER A 73 9.26 -21.45 -4.83
N VAL A 74 8.90 -20.32 -5.46
CA VAL A 74 9.33 -18.99 -5.00
C VAL A 74 8.62 -18.68 -3.68
N ARG A 75 9.35 -18.16 -2.66
CA ARG A 75 8.71 -17.51 -1.50
C ARG A 75 7.69 -16.49 -2.02
N LYS A 76 6.40 -16.82 -1.93
CA LYS A 76 5.33 -15.82 -2.05
C LYS A 76 4.86 -15.35 -0.67
N SER A 77 5.35 -15.99 0.40
CA SER A 77 4.97 -15.67 1.78
C SER A 77 5.77 -14.47 2.29
N TYR A 78 5.22 -13.29 2.08
CA TYR A 78 5.55 -12.09 2.85
C TYR A 78 4.63 -11.99 4.05
N ASP A 79 5.15 -11.37 5.11
CA ASP A 79 4.29 -10.92 6.19
C ASP A 79 3.49 -9.71 5.70
N ILE A 80 2.24 -9.96 5.30
CA ILE A 80 1.29 -8.93 4.89
C ILE A 80 1.07 -7.87 5.98
N SER A 81 1.38 -8.19 7.24
CA SER A 81 1.29 -7.26 8.37
C SER A 81 2.27 -6.09 8.22
N GLU A 82 3.37 -6.26 7.49
CA GLU A 82 4.34 -5.18 7.22
C GLU A 82 3.82 -4.14 6.21
N LEU A 83 2.75 -4.44 5.47
CA LEU A 83 2.16 -3.51 4.48
C LEU A 83 1.26 -2.45 5.14
N GLY A 84 0.99 -2.55 6.44
CA GLY A 84 0.11 -1.63 7.17
C GLY A 84 -1.37 -1.71 6.75
N LEU A 85 -1.75 -2.79 6.06
CA LEU A 85 -3.13 -3.02 5.62
C LEU A 85 -3.98 -3.56 6.78
N SER A 86 -5.20 -3.04 6.93
CA SER A 86 -6.16 -3.56 7.90
C SER A 86 -6.72 -4.91 7.44
N GLU A 87 -7.23 -5.71 8.38
CA GLU A 87 -7.89 -6.99 8.08
C GLU A 87 -9.02 -6.83 7.04
N GLY A 88 -9.80 -5.75 7.14
CA GLY A 88 -10.86 -5.43 6.18
C GLY A 88 -10.31 -5.17 4.77
N ALA A 89 -9.21 -4.44 4.65
CA ALA A 89 -8.55 -4.18 3.37
C ALA A 89 -7.98 -5.47 2.77
N VAL A 90 -7.28 -6.28 3.57
CA VAL A 90 -6.74 -7.57 3.13
C VAL A 90 -7.86 -8.50 2.67
N ARG A 91 -8.95 -8.60 3.43
CA ARG A 91 -10.12 -9.41 3.04
C ARG A 91 -10.68 -8.94 1.70
N GLY A 92 -10.78 -7.63 1.47
CA GLY A 92 -11.22 -7.08 0.19
C GLY A 92 -10.33 -7.50 -0.99
N LEU A 93 -9.01 -7.50 -0.79
CA LEU A 93 -8.03 -7.91 -1.81
C LEU A 93 -8.08 -9.42 -2.08
N VAL A 94 -8.15 -10.25 -1.04
CA VAL A 94 -8.12 -11.72 -1.16
C VAL A 94 -9.43 -12.28 -1.72
N THR A 95 -10.57 -11.67 -1.35
CA THR A 95 -11.89 -12.12 -1.82
C THR A 95 -12.22 -11.64 -3.23
N GLY A 96 -11.38 -10.80 -3.83
CA GLY A 96 -11.65 -10.20 -5.14
C GLY A 96 -12.74 -9.12 -5.11
N ALA A 97 -13.18 -8.67 -3.93
CA ALA A 97 -14.13 -7.57 -3.79
C ALA A 97 -13.53 -6.23 -4.28
N VAL A 98 -12.19 -6.12 -4.27
CA VAL A 98 -11.45 -5.00 -4.82
C VAL A 98 -10.72 -5.48 -6.07
N ASP A 99 -10.89 -4.76 -7.18
CA ASP A 99 -10.11 -4.99 -8.40
C ASP A 99 -8.66 -4.56 -8.16
N VAL A 100 -7.78 -5.55 -8.00
CA VAL A 100 -6.35 -5.35 -7.71
C VAL A 100 -5.63 -4.67 -8.88
N GLN A 101 -6.08 -4.86 -10.12
CA GLN A 101 -5.48 -4.19 -11.28
C GLN A 101 -5.75 -2.70 -11.25
N ILE A 102 -7.00 -2.30 -10.96
CA ILE A 102 -7.36 -0.89 -10.82
C ILE A 102 -6.66 -0.28 -9.60
N LEU A 103 -6.59 -1.01 -8.48
CA LEU A 103 -5.89 -0.56 -7.29
C LEU A 103 -4.40 -0.30 -7.57
N ASN A 104 -3.71 -1.22 -8.25
CA ASN A 104 -2.29 -1.03 -8.61
C ASN A 104 -2.10 0.22 -9.47
N ARG A 105 -2.96 0.45 -10.48
CA ARG A 105 -2.90 1.67 -11.30
C ARG A 105 -3.09 2.94 -10.48
N LEU A 106 -3.98 2.93 -9.49
CA LEU A 106 -4.16 4.06 -8.59
C LEU A 106 -2.91 4.28 -7.73
N LEU A 107 -2.37 3.23 -7.10
CA LEU A 107 -1.21 3.32 -6.22
C LEU A 107 0.07 3.73 -6.97
N GLU A 108 0.25 3.27 -8.20
CA GLU A 108 1.43 3.55 -9.05
C GLU A 108 1.37 4.94 -9.70
N HIS A 109 0.20 5.59 -9.72
CA HIS A 109 0.05 6.87 -10.39
C HIS A 109 0.85 7.99 -9.68
N ARG A 110 1.64 8.76 -10.44
CA ARG A 110 2.50 9.85 -9.95
C ARG A 110 1.84 10.87 -9.02
N ASN A 111 0.55 11.15 -9.21
CA ASN A 111 -0.23 12.09 -8.40
C ASN A 111 -0.93 11.46 -7.19
N PHE A 112 -0.85 10.14 -7.01
CA PHE A 112 -1.52 9.45 -5.91
C PHE A 112 -0.96 9.83 -4.53
N PRO A 113 0.38 9.95 -4.31
CA PRO A 113 0.90 10.45 -3.04
C PRO A 113 0.35 11.84 -2.69
N LYS A 114 0.31 12.74 -3.69
CA LYS A 114 -0.27 14.08 -3.54
C LYS A 114 -1.76 14.04 -3.18
N LEU A 115 -2.53 13.10 -3.76
CA LEU A 115 -3.94 12.90 -3.41
C LEU A 115 -4.08 12.47 -1.94
N ILE A 116 -3.27 11.51 -1.49
CA ILE A 116 -3.28 11.04 -0.09
C ILE A 116 -2.93 12.17 0.88
N ASP A 117 -1.96 13.01 0.54
CA ASP A 117 -1.59 14.17 1.36
C ASP A 117 -2.75 15.17 1.46
N LEU A 118 -3.44 15.46 0.35
CA LEU A 118 -4.62 16.33 0.35
C LEU A 118 -5.76 15.75 1.21
N ILE A 119 -6.02 14.44 1.11
CA ILE A 119 -7.02 13.75 1.95
C ILE A 119 -6.62 13.78 3.42
N ARG A 120 -5.34 13.59 3.73
CA ARG A 120 -4.81 13.69 5.10
C ARG A 120 -5.02 15.08 5.67
N ILE A 121 -4.72 16.13 4.91
CA ILE A 121 -4.93 17.53 5.31
C ILE A 121 -6.42 17.79 5.56
N TYR A 122 -7.29 17.25 4.70
CA TYR A 122 -8.74 17.34 4.86
C TYR A 122 -9.20 16.70 6.17
N PHE A 123 -8.72 15.50 6.52
CA PHE A 123 -9.07 14.83 7.78
C PHE A 123 -8.43 15.41 9.04
N GLN A 124 -7.42 16.27 8.90
CA GLN A 124 -6.74 16.90 10.05
C GLN A 124 -7.38 18.24 10.46
N ASP A 125 -8.43 18.70 9.77
CA ASP A 125 -9.15 19.96 10.01
C ASP A 125 -8.29 21.24 10.08
N THR A 126 -7.00 21.16 9.70
CA THR A 126 -6.07 22.29 9.79
C THR A 126 -6.51 23.44 8.89
N ALA A 127 -7.02 23.12 7.69
CA ALA A 127 -7.59 24.12 6.78
C ALA A 127 -8.96 24.63 7.25
N ALA A 128 -9.79 23.76 7.82
CA ALA A 128 -11.10 24.11 8.36
C ALA A 128 -11.01 25.15 9.48
N LYS A 129 -10.01 25.05 10.36
CA LYS A 129 -9.73 26.07 11.37
C LYS A 129 -9.37 27.43 10.77
N GLY A 130 -8.62 27.45 9.67
CA GLY A 130 -8.28 28.67 8.94
C GLY A 130 -9.49 29.30 8.23
N ILE A 131 -10.35 28.47 7.62
CA ILE A 131 -11.60 28.92 6.99
C ILE A 131 -12.62 29.39 8.05
N THR A 132 -12.72 28.71 9.19
CA THR A 132 -13.55 29.11 10.33
C THR A 132 -13.10 30.47 10.86
N ALA A 133 -11.79 30.67 11.10
CA ALA A 133 -11.26 31.95 11.55
C ALA A 133 -11.54 33.08 10.53
N ARG A 134 -11.44 32.80 9.23
CA ARG A 134 -11.79 33.75 8.17
C ARG A 134 -13.29 34.05 8.13
N ASN A 135 -14.14 33.03 8.25
CA ASN A 135 -15.59 33.19 8.28
C ASN A 135 -16.04 33.96 9.54
N GLN A 136 -15.37 33.77 10.68
CA GLN A 136 -15.58 34.56 11.90
C GLN A 136 -15.20 36.03 11.72
N LEU A 137 -14.11 36.35 11.01
CA LEU A 137 -13.77 37.73 10.68
C LEU A 137 -14.82 38.39 9.76
N ILE A 138 -15.33 37.63 8.79
CA ILE A 138 -16.44 38.08 7.93
C ILE A 138 -17.71 38.30 8.78
N GLU A 139 -18.00 37.42 9.74
CA GLU A 139 -19.12 37.59 10.66
C GLU A 139 -19.01 38.86 11.50
N MET A 140 -17.84 39.13 12.07
CA MET A 140 -17.57 40.37 12.80
C MET A 140 -17.77 41.61 11.92
N ALA A 141 -17.29 41.58 10.67
CA ALA A 141 -17.49 42.68 9.72
C ALA A 141 -18.98 42.87 9.36
N THR A 142 -19.72 41.78 9.14
CA THR A 142 -21.17 41.84 8.85
C THR A 142 -22.01 42.29 10.04
N ALA A 143 -21.58 41.96 11.28
CA ALA A 143 -22.22 42.44 12.50
C ALA A 143 -22.02 43.95 12.67
N SER A 144 -20.78 44.44 12.50
CA SER A 144 -20.47 45.86 12.54
C SER A 144 -21.24 46.66 11.47
N LEU A 145 -21.36 46.13 10.25
CA LEU A 145 -22.18 46.76 9.20
C LEU A 145 -23.68 46.73 9.54
N SER A 146 -24.17 45.64 10.15
CA SER A 146 -25.57 45.54 10.59
C SER A 146 -25.90 46.55 11.69
N ASP A 147 -24.96 46.84 12.58
CA ASP A 147 -25.13 47.85 13.63
C ASP A 147 -25.05 49.27 13.06
N LEU A 148 -24.12 49.54 12.13
CA LEU A 148 -24.07 50.81 11.39
C LEU A 148 -25.39 51.10 10.63
N MET A 149 -26.03 50.06 10.06
CA MET A 149 -27.34 50.17 9.41
C MET A 149 -28.49 50.51 10.35
N LYS A 150 -28.35 50.24 11.66
CA LYS A 150 -29.32 50.61 12.69
C LYS A 150 -29.10 52.03 13.18
N GLU A 151 -27.83 52.44 13.32
CA GLU A 151 -27.45 53.77 13.81
C GLU A 151 -27.57 54.86 12.75
N HIS A 152 -27.32 54.53 11.48
CA HIS A 152 -27.34 55.46 10.35
C HIS A 152 -28.23 54.97 9.19
N PRO A 153 -29.55 55.25 9.23
CA PRO A 153 -30.52 54.79 8.22
C PRO A 153 -30.21 55.31 6.80
N GLU A 154 -29.47 56.42 6.69
CA GLU A 154 -29.05 57.07 5.45
C GLU A 154 -28.06 56.23 4.62
N HIS A 155 -27.27 55.37 5.24
CA HIS A 155 -26.30 54.47 4.56
C HIS A 155 -26.82 53.04 4.38
N ARG A 156 -28.10 52.79 4.68
CA ARG A 156 -28.69 51.44 4.70
C ARG A 156 -28.64 50.71 3.36
N ALA A 157 -28.75 51.42 2.24
CA ALA A 157 -28.74 50.82 0.91
C ALA A 157 -27.33 50.30 0.52
N GLU A 158 -26.30 51.10 0.79
CA GLU A 158 -24.89 50.78 0.54
C GLU A 158 -24.42 49.64 1.48
N ALA A 159 -24.68 49.77 2.78
CA ALA A 159 -24.31 48.75 3.76
C ALA A 159 -25.03 47.41 3.53
N LYS A 160 -26.25 47.40 2.97
CA LYS A 160 -26.95 46.17 2.58
C LYS A 160 -26.26 45.46 1.40
N GLN A 161 -25.76 46.21 0.42
CA GLN A 161 -25.00 45.66 -0.70
C GLN A 161 -23.67 45.08 -0.21
N ASP A 162 -22.95 45.81 0.64
CA ASP A 162 -21.69 45.35 1.23
C ASP A 162 -21.87 44.10 2.11
N LEU A 163 -22.97 44.03 2.88
CA LEU A 163 -23.30 42.85 3.69
C LEU A 163 -23.61 41.63 2.82
N GLN A 164 -24.32 41.80 1.69
CA GLN A 164 -24.55 40.73 0.73
C GLN A 164 -23.25 40.24 0.08
N LEU A 165 -22.36 41.17 -0.27
CA LEU A 165 -21.04 40.84 -0.83
C LEU A 165 -20.18 40.06 0.16
N LEU A 166 -20.08 40.50 1.41
CA LEU A 166 -19.29 39.85 2.45
C LEU A 166 -19.82 38.46 2.80
N ASN A 167 -21.14 38.29 2.89
CA ASN A 167 -21.73 36.97 3.11
C ASN A 167 -21.49 36.01 1.93
N ALA A 168 -21.48 36.51 0.68
CA ALA A 168 -21.15 35.70 -0.49
C ALA A 168 -19.67 35.28 -0.55
N GLN A 169 -18.79 35.93 0.23
CA GLN A 169 -17.37 35.56 0.36
C GLN A 169 -17.10 34.48 1.42
N LYS A 170 -18.11 34.09 2.23
CA LYS A 170 -17.97 32.95 3.13
C LYS A 170 -17.80 31.67 2.30
N ILE A 171 -16.82 30.86 2.66
CA ILE A 171 -16.53 29.58 2.01
C ILE A 171 -16.92 28.47 2.99
N GLY A 172 -17.51 27.37 2.50
CA GLY A 172 -17.73 26.19 3.35
C GLY A 172 -16.39 25.70 3.92
N GLU A 173 -16.39 25.29 5.19
CA GLU A 173 -15.16 24.98 5.96
C GLU A 173 -14.19 24.00 5.28
N HIS A 174 -14.67 23.20 4.32
CA HIS A 174 -13.84 22.29 3.54
C HIS A 174 -14.10 22.31 2.02
N GLU A 175 -14.87 23.28 1.52
CA GLU A 175 -15.35 23.26 0.13
C GLU A 175 -14.18 23.39 -0.87
N ALA A 176 -13.19 24.21 -0.54
CA ALA A 176 -11.99 24.39 -1.36
C ALA A 176 -11.08 23.16 -1.37
N GLU A 177 -10.95 22.47 -0.22
CA GLU A 177 -10.17 21.25 -0.05
C GLU A 177 -10.81 20.09 -0.81
N ILE A 178 -12.13 19.94 -0.69
CA ILE A 178 -12.90 18.91 -1.40
C ILE A 178 -12.78 19.10 -2.91
N GLU A 179 -12.92 20.32 -3.42
CA GLU A 179 -12.75 20.59 -4.85
C GLU A 179 -11.32 20.32 -5.34
N LYS A 180 -10.29 20.63 -4.54
CA LYS A 180 -8.90 20.25 -4.86
C LYS A 180 -8.72 18.73 -4.93
N ILE A 181 -9.23 17.99 -3.95
CA ILE A 181 -9.18 16.52 -3.90
C ILE A 181 -9.86 15.94 -5.14
N LYS A 182 -11.08 16.40 -5.45
CA LYS A 182 -11.86 15.98 -6.61
C LYS A 182 -11.13 16.24 -7.91
N ASN A 183 -10.55 17.43 -8.09
CA ASN A 183 -9.81 17.76 -9.31
C ASN A 183 -8.59 16.87 -9.52
N VAL A 184 -7.81 16.61 -8.47
CA VAL A 184 -6.66 15.70 -8.55
C VAL A 184 -7.11 14.27 -8.82
N PHE A 185 -8.16 13.80 -8.14
CA PHE A 185 -8.68 12.45 -8.34
C PHE A 185 -9.21 12.24 -9.77
N LEU A 186 -9.99 13.19 -10.29
CA LEU A 186 -10.49 13.13 -11.67
C LEU A 186 -9.35 13.17 -12.70
N ALA A 187 -8.27 13.90 -12.44
CA ALA A 187 -7.09 13.87 -13.30
C ALA A 187 -6.43 12.48 -13.32
N ILE A 188 -6.27 11.85 -12.15
CA ILE A 188 -5.75 10.48 -12.04
C ILE A 188 -6.61 9.50 -12.83
N LEU A 189 -7.94 9.57 -12.69
CA LEU A 189 -8.85 8.66 -13.41
C LEU A 189 -8.77 8.83 -14.93
N ARG A 190 -8.59 10.06 -15.42
CA ARG A 190 -8.43 10.33 -16.86
C ARG A 190 -7.11 9.78 -17.40
N ASP A 191 -6.03 9.97 -16.65
CA ASP A 191 -4.70 9.44 -17.02
C ASP A 191 -4.77 7.90 -17.04
N ILE A 192 -5.28 7.26 -15.99
CA ILE A 192 -5.45 5.79 -15.93
C ILE A 192 -6.31 5.26 -17.06
N LYS A 193 -7.43 5.92 -17.39
CA LYS A 193 -8.29 5.52 -18.50
C LYS A 193 -7.52 5.55 -19.82
N LYS A 194 -6.71 6.58 -20.04
CA LYS A 194 -5.87 6.70 -21.24
C LYS A 194 -4.83 5.58 -21.31
N ASP A 195 -4.20 5.24 -20.19
CA ASP A 195 -3.22 4.15 -20.13
C ASP A 195 -3.87 2.79 -20.45
N ILE A 196 -5.09 2.56 -19.96
CA ILE A 196 -5.90 1.38 -20.28
C ILE A 196 -6.24 1.34 -21.77
N ASP A 197 -6.71 2.45 -22.34
CA ASP A 197 -7.05 2.55 -23.77
C ASP A 197 -5.81 2.32 -24.66
N ASN A 198 -4.61 2.66 -24.17
CA ASN A 198 -3.32 2.39 -24.83
C ASN A 198 -2.78 0.96 -24.61
N GLY A 199 -3.45 0.14 -23.77
CA GLY A 199 -3.01 -1.21 -23.45
C GLY A 199 -1.82 -1.29 -22.49
N GLU A 200 -1.47 -0.20 -21.81
CA GLU A 200 -0.41 -0.20 -20.81
C GLU A 200 -0.83 -1.04 -19.59
N GLN A 201 0.03 -1.93 -19.12
CA GLN A 201 -0.24 -2.76 -17.94
C GLN A 201 0.41 -2.14 -16.69
N PRO A 202 -0.16 -2.38 -15.50
CA PRO A 202 0.49 -2.01 -14.24
C PRO A 202 1.84 -2.73 -14.12
N GLY A 203 2.70 -2.23 -13.24
CA GLY A 203 3.99 -2.86 -12.95
C GLY A 203 3.88 -4.36 -12.67
N GLU A 204 4.96 -5.09 -12.97
CA GLU A 204 5.02 -6.52 -12.67
C GLU A 204 4.72 -6.78 -11.19
N ALA A 205 3.96 -7.84 -10.93
CA ALA A 205 3.63 -8.25 -9.57
C ALA A 205 4.92 -8.45 -8.76
N VAL A 206 5.01 -7.75 -7.63
CA VAL A 206 6.21 -7.77 -6.79
C VAL A 206 6.49 -9.19 -6.34
N THR A 207 7.68 -9.70 -6.67
CA THR A 207 8.19 -10.96 -6.13
C THR A 207 8.95 -10.72 -4.84
N ALA A 208 9.23 -11.80 -4.12
CA ALA A 208 10.02 -11.74 -2.92
C ALA A 208 11.33 -10.99 -3.03
N ALA A 209 12.12 -11.42 -4.01
CA ALA A 209 13.45 -10.90 -4.21
C ALA A 209 13.41 -9.41 -4.55
N MET A 210 12.42 -8.98 -5.33
CA MET A 210 12.24 -7.58 -5.73
C MET A 210 11.95 -6.68 -4.53
N PHE A 211 11.05 -7.09 -3.62
CA PHE A 211 10.73 -6.30 -2.44
C PHE A 211 11.91 -6.19 -1.47
N GLN A 212 12.66 -7.27 -1.26
CA GLN A 212 13.86 -7.25 -0.42
C GLN A 212 14.92 -6.32 -1.00
N ALA A 213 15.17 -6.40 -2.32
CA ALA A 213 16.08 -5.49 -3.00
C ALA A 213 15.65 -4.02 -2.89
N MET A 214 14.35 -3.73 -3.01
CA MET A 214 13.81 -2.37 -2.77
C MET A 214 14.05 -1.91 -1.33
N ARG A 215 13.84 -2.78 -0.34
CA ARG A 215 14.10 -2.46 1.08
C ARG A 215 15.57 -2.18 1.36
N ASP A 216 16.46 -3.01 0.84
CA ASP A 216 17.90 -2.86 1.03
C ASP A 216 18.36 -1.54 0.37
N ALA A 217 17.88 -1.23 -0.83
CA ALA A 217 18.13 0.05 -1.49
C ALA A 217 17.58 1.27 -0.72
N LEU A 218 16.38 1.16 -0.13
CA LEU A 218 15.78 2.21 0.71
C LEU A 218 16.52 2.38 2.04
N ALA A 219 17.07 1.30 2.61
CA ALA A 219 17.88 1.34 3.82
C ALA A 219 19.25 1.98 3.55
N GLU A 220 19.87 1.68 2.40
CA GLU A 220 21.11 2.32 1.95
C GLU A 220 20.92 3.82 1.66
N GLN A 221 19.79 4.22 1.07
CA GLN A 221 19.46 5.64 0.85
C GLN A 221 19.28 6.41 2.16
N LYS A 222 18.79 5.78 3.23
CA LYS A 222 18.67 6.40 4.56
C LYS A 222 20.02 6.49 5.31
N GLN A 223 21.06 5.82 4.84
CA GLN A 223 22.40 5.81 5.46
C GLN A 223 23.41 6.73 4.76
N LYS A 224 23.07 7.29 3.59
CA LYS A 224 23.89 8.35 2.98
C LYS A 224 23.49 9.71 3.58
N PRO A 225 24.45 10.44 4.21
CA PRO A 225 24.20 11.74 4.83
C PRO A 225 23.82 12.82 3.82
#